data_AF-A0A7S0QBF7-F1
#
_entry.id   AF-A0A7S0QBF7-F1
#
_cell.length_a   1.000
_cell.length_b   1.000
_cell.length_c   1.000
_cell.angle_alpha   90.00
_cell.angle_beta   90.00
_cell.angle_gamma   90.00
#
_symmetry.space_group_name_H-M   'P 1'
#
loop_
_entity.id
_entity.type
_entity.pdbx_description
1 polymer ?
#
loop_
_entity_poly.entity_id
_entity_poly.type
_entity_poly.pdbx_seq_one_letter_code
_entity_poly.pdbx_strand_id
1 'polypeptide(L)'
;VFLRQTMAAAARLLALLCVLVVAAPCHGAFGGKKAGVGGGLTRTPSSVTVLGKLRMAMLEWYCVETTTHMEERPCQNHAFMVKMRQADTPEKRKLLVAERSKSMPTDDEGRRALAQQSRAGYVSMYKAYCEQETPKNPDVCSNDSLRKMYQAFERSPGKSAMPL
;
A
#
# COMPACT_ATOMS: atom_id res chain seq x y z
N VAL A 1 -16.16 -40.41 29.29
CA VAL A 1 -17.10 -39.44 29.92
C VAL A 1 -16.66 -39.23 31.36
N PHE A 2 -15.60 -38.45 31.59
CA PHE A 2 -15.08 -38.12 32.92
C PHE A 2 -14.01 -37.05 32.76
N LEU A 3 -14.40 -35.82 32.38
CA LEU A 3 -13.56 -34.60 32.45
C LEU A 3 -14.39 -33.38 32.00
N ARG A 4 -15.50 -33.14 32.71
CA ARG A 4 -16.29 -31.90 32.66
C ARG A 4 -16.85 -31.64 34.04
N GLN A 5 -16.02 -31.14 34.96
CA GLN A 5 -16.49 -30.50 36.21
C GLN A 5 -15.30 -29.98 37.01
N THR A 6 -14.96 -28.71 36.81
CA THR A 6 -14.55 -27.83 37.92
C THR A 6 -15.10 -26.45 37.62
N MET A 7 -16.21 -26.16 38.28
CA MET A 7 -16.85 -24.86 38.31
C MET A 7 -15.96 -23.84 39.02
N ALA A 8 -16.04 -22.62 38.51
CA ALA A 8 -16.05 -21.34 39.22
C ALA A 8 -15.73 -21.37 40.72
N ALA A 9 -14.61 -20.74 41.10
CA ALA A 9 -14.42 -20.18 42.44
C ALA A 9 -13.50 -18.95 42.39
N ALA A 10 -13.90 -17.92 43.12
CA ALA A 10 -13.08 -16.82 43.62
C ALA A 10 -12.68 -15.69 42.64
N ALA A 11 -13.69 -14.99 42.11
CA ALA A 11 -13.62 -13.54 42.04
C ALA A 11 -13.70 -12.95 43.46
N ARG A 12 -13.02 -11.81 43.70
CA ARG A 12 -13.01 -10.94 44.90
C ARG A 12 -11.82 -11.12 45.85
N LEU A 13 -10.69 -10.47 45.54
CA LEU A 13 -9.89 -9.77 46.55
C LEU A 13 -8.92 -8.81 45.83
N LEU A 14 -8.67 -7.64 46.41
CA LEU A 14 -7.76 -6.56 45.96
C LEU A 14 -8.35 -5.49 45.01
N ALA A 15 -9.54 -5.02 45.34
CA ALA A 15 -9.90 -3.62 45.17
C ALA A 15 -9.85 -2.95 46.55
N LEU A 16 -8.70 -2.36 46.95
CA LEU A 16 -8.56 -1.37 48.04
C LEU A 16 -7.07 -1.07 48.29
N LEU A 17 -6.52 -0.11 47.57
CA LEU A 17 -5.41 0.73 48.05
C LEU A 17 -5.60 2.13 47.46
N CYS A 18 -6.39 2.89 48.21
CA CYS A 18 -6.63 4.33 48.12
C CYS A 18 -5.30 5.10 48.06
N VAL A 19 -5.15 6.05 47.13
CA VAL A 19 -5.33 7.50 47.33
C VAL A 19 -4.43 8.08 48.42
N LEU A 20 -3.44 8.88 48.01
CA LEU A 20 -2.84 10.07 48.69
C LEU A 20 -1.78 10.65 47.70
N VAL A 21 -2.15 11.56 46.80
CA VAL A 21 -2.06 13.04 46.93
C VAL A 21 -0.64 13.55 47.23
N VAL A 22 0.05 14.13 46.23
CA VAL A 22 0.76 15.43 46.35
C VAL A 22 0.74 16.14 45.00
N ALA A 23 0.13 17.33 44.99
CA ALA A 23 0.22 18.33 43.94
C ALA A 23 1.52 19.13 44.08
N ALA A 24 2.21 19.41 42.97
CA ALA A 24 3.20 20.49 42.88
C ALA A 24 3.20 21.09 41.44
N PRO A 25 3.05 22.41 41.29
CA PRO A 25 2.95 23.08 39.99
C PRO A 25 4.34 23.55 39.51
N CYS A 26 4.87 22.95 38.45
CA CYS A 26 6.00 23.53 37.72
C CYS A 26 5.49 24.41 36.59
N HIS A 27 5.62 25.72 36.80
CA HIS A 27 5.50 26.75 35.78
C HIS A 27 6.56 26.51 34.69
N GLY A 28 6.12 25.99 33.54
CA GLY A 28 6.91 25.91 32.32
C GLY A 28 6.17 26.65 31.21
N ALA A 29 6.57 27.89 30.95
CA ALA A 29 6.09 28.69 29.84
C ALA A 29 6.43 28.02 28.50
N PHE A 30 5.41 27.54 27.78
CA PHE A 30 5.51 27.31 26.34
C PHE A 30 4.41 28.09 25.64
N GLY A 31 4.86 29.10 24.91
CA GLY A 31 4.03 30.06 24.20
C GLY A 31 3.08 29.40 23.20
N GLY A 32 1.92 30.01 23.08
CA GLY A 32 0.91 29.63 22.11
C GLY A 32 1.40 29.76 20.67
N LYS A 33 1.09 28.73 19.89
CA LYS A 33 0.76 28.87 18.47
C LYS A 33 -0.55 28.15 18.21
N LYS A 34 -1.61 28.93 18.03
CA LYS A 34 -2.81 28.52 17.29
C LYS A 34 -2.42 28.44 15.80
N ALA A 35 -2.53 27.26 15.20
CA ALA A 35 -2.72 26.98 13.76
C ALA A 35 -2.36 25.49 13.52
N GLY A 36 -3.09 24.67 12.78
CA GLY A 36 -4.19 24.95 11.88
C GLY A 36 -5.22 23.83 11.89
N VAL A 37 -6.43 24.27 11.55
CA VAL A 37 -7.48 23.51 10.88
C VAL A 37 -6.86 22.38 10.05
N GLY A 38 -7.20 21.15 10.40
CA GLY A 38 -6.90 19.97 9.61
C GLY A 38 -7.47 20.18 8.21
N GLY A 39 -6.58 20.53 7.27
CA GLY A 39 -6.88 20.60 5.86
C GLY A 39 -7.29 19.22 5.39
N GLY A 40 -8.60 18.96 5.42
CA GLY A 40 -9.21 17.95 4.59
C GLY A 40 -8.80 18.26 3.17
N LEU A 41 -7.79 17.54 2.67
CA LEU A 41 -7.49 17.46 1.26
C LEU A 41 -8.75 16.87 0.62
N THR A 42 -9.62 17.73 0.14
CA THR A 42 -10.53 17.44 -0.96
C THR A 42 -9.64 17.06 -2.14
N ARG A 43 -9.21 15.80 -2.14
CA ARG A 43 -8.49 15.16 -3.24
C ARG A 43 -9.47 15.17 -4.40
N THR A 44 -9.30 16.11 -5.32
CA THR A 44 -10.09 16.17 -6.54
C THR A 44 -10.02 14.80 -7.22
N PRO A 45 -11.15 14.12 -7.45
CA PRO A 45 -11.16 12.75 -7.98
C PRO A 45 -10.69 12.66 -9.44
N SER A 46 -10.54 13.78 -10.16
CA SER A 46 -10.18 13.77 -11.58
C SER A 46 -8.71 13.43 -11.85
N SER A 47 -7.74 13.88 -11.04
CA SER A 47 -6.31 13.65 -11.33
C SER A 47 -5.86 12.23 -10.98
N VAL A 48 -6.44 11.64 -9.93
CA VAL A 48 -6.16 10.25 -9.51
C VAL A 48 -6.73 9.26 -10.52
N THR A 49 -7.89 9.55 -11.10
CA THR A 49 -8.53 8.69 -12.09
C THR A 49 -7.80 8.71 -13.43
N VAL A 50 -7.28 9.87 -13.87
CA VAL A 50 -6.49 9.96 -15.11
C VAL A 50 -5.19 9.16 -15.01
N LEU A 51 -4.38 9.37 -13.96
CA LEU A 51 -3.15 8.60 -13.77
C LEU A 51 -3.42 7.09 -13.60
N GLY A 52 -4.51 6.74 -12.91
CA GLY A 52 -4.97 5.36 -12.82
C GLY A 52 -5.24 4.74 -14.19
N LYS A 53 -5.98 5.43 -15.06
CA LYS A 53 -6.26 4.98 -16.44
C LYS A 53 -4.99 4.83 -17.28
N LEU A 54 -4.07 5.79 -17.21
CA LEU A 54 -2.80 5.72 -17.95
C LEU A 54 -1.94 4.53 -17.50
N ARG A 55 -1.86 4.28 -16.19
CA ARG A 55 -1.15 3.09 -15.66
C ARG A 55 -1.82 1.78 -16.07
N MET A 56 -3.14 1.73 -16.08
CA MET A 56 -3.88 0.55 -16.54
C MET A 56 -3.62 0.27 -18.02
N ALA A 57 -3.58 1.29 -18.88
CA ALA A 57 -3.26 1.13 -20.30
C ALA A 57 -1.86 0.50 -20.52
N MET A 58 -0.87 0.87 -19.71
CA MET A 58 0.45 0.22 -19.75
C MET A 58 0.38 -1.23 -19.30
N LEU A 59 -0.31 -1.51 -18.18
CA LEU A 59 -0.41 -2.87 -17.63
C LEU A 59 -1.13 -3.82 -18.57
N GLU A 60 -2.23 -3.38 -19.19
CA GLU A 60 -2.99 -4.18 -20.16
C GLU A 60 -2.18 -4.52 -21.42
N TRP A 61 -1.27 -3.62 -21.83
CA TRP A 61 -0.38 -3.87 -22.95
C TRP A 61 0.81 -4.77 -22.58
N TYR A 62 1.41 -4.53 -21.41
CA TYR A 62 2.65 -5.21 -21.01
C TYR A 62 2.41 -6.61 -20.44
N CYS A 63 1.30 -6.79 -19.71
CA CYS A 63 1.02 -8.01 -18.95
C CYS A 63 0.10 -8.95 -19.73
N VAL A 64 0.58 -9.43 -20.88
CA VAL A 64 -0.11 -10.44 -21.69
C VAL A 64 0.38 -11.83 -21.26
N GLU A 65 -0.54 -12.77 -21.05
CA GLU A 65 -0.24 -14.11 -20.51
C GLU A 65 0.80 -14.91 -21.32
N THR A 66 0.95 -14.59 -22.60
CA THR A 66 1.91 -15.25 -23.51
C THR A 66 3.32 -14.66 -23.45
N THR A 67 3.55 -13.63 -22.64
CA THR A 67 4.85 -12.93 -22.53
C THR A 67 5.61 -13.37 -21.27
N THR A 68 6.94 -13.22 -21.31
CA THR A 68 7.82 -13.50 -20.16
C THR A 68 7.63 -12.51 -19.01
N HIS A 69 6.88 -11.42 -19.21
CA HIS A 69 6.66 -10.37 -18.22
C HIS A 69 5.74 -10.77 -17.05
N MET A 70 5.06 -11.92 -17.14
CA MET A 70 4.10 -12.36 -16.12
C MET A 70 4.73 -12.59 -14.74
N GLU A 71 6.03 -12.91 -14.70
CA GLU A 71 6.79 -13.07 -13.46
C GLU A 71 7.24 -11.73 -12.86
N GLU A 72 7.14 -10.64 -13.63
CA GLU A 72 7.49 -9.32 -13.14
C GLU A 72 6.44 -8.77 -12.17
N ARG A 73 6.91 -7.98 -11.21
CA ARG A 73 6.08 -7.41 -10.15
C ARG A 73 4.87 -6.58 -10.66
N PRO A 74 4.97 -5.76 -11.71
CA PRO A 74 3.82 -5.07 -12.28
C PRO A 74 2.71 -6.03 -12.71
N CYS A 75 3.06 -7.14 -13.36
CA CYS A 75 2.11 -8.10 -13.88
C CYS A 75 1.52 -9.01 -12.80
N GLN A 76 2.33 -9.44 -11.83
CA GLN A 76 1.82 -10.13 -10.64
C GLN A 76 0.81 -9.26 -9.86
N ASN A 77 1.09 -7.96 -9.73
CA ASN A 77 0.16 -7.01 -9.11
C ASN A 77 -1.12 -6.86 -9.91
N HIS A 78 -1.01 -6.70 -11.24
CA HIS A 78 -2.16 -6.55 -12.12
C HIS A 78 -3.07 -7.78 -12.11
N ALA A 79 -2.49 -8.98 -12.24
CA ALA A 79 -3.21 -10.24 -12.17
C ALA A 79 -3.94 -10.40 -10.84
N PHE A 80 -3.32 -10.02 -9.72
CA PHE A 80 -4.00 -10.00 -8.43
C PHE A 80 -5.18 -9.02 -8.39
N MET A 81 -5.02 -7.80 -8.93
CA MET A 81 -6.10 -6.81 -8.97
C MET A 81 -7.27 -7.27 -9.85
N VAL A 82 -6.98 -7.97 -10.96
CA VAL A 82 -8.01 -8.61 -11.80
C VAL A 82 -8.76 -9.67 -11.00
N LYS A 83 -8.06 -10.61 -10.33
CA LYS A 83 -8.66 -11.63 -9.47
C LYS A 83 -9.51 -11.04 -8.36
N MET A 84 -9.04 -9.96 -7.73
CA MET A 84 -9.79 -9.25 -6.67
C MET A 84 -11.09 -8.63 -7.18
N ARG A 85 -11.11 -8.12 -8.42
CA ARG A 85 -12.32 -7.58 -9.07
C ARG A 85 -13.29 -8.68 -9.50
N GLN A 86 -12.78 -9.84 -9.90
CA GLN A 86 -13.58 -11.00 -10.29
C GLN A 86 -14.15 -11.77 -9.09
N ALA A 87 -13.65 -11.52 -7.88
CA ALA A 87 -14.14 -12.19 -6.68
C ALA A 87 -15.47 -11.56 -6.21
N ASP A 88 -16.57 -12.27 -6.41
CA ASP A 88 -17.94 -11.77 -6.13
C ASP A 88 -18.22 -11.59 -4.63
N THR A 89 -17.60 -12.40 -3.77
CA THR A 89 -17.88 -12.39 -2.33
C THR A 89 -16.74 -11.77 -1.50
N PRO A 90 -17.07 -11.11 -0.37
CA PRO A 90 -16.08 -10.63 0.58
C PRO A 90 -15.14 -11.74 1.09
N GLU A 91 -15.65 -12.96 1.27
CA GLU A 91 -14.91 -14.12 1.75
C GLU A 91 -13.83 -14.54 0.74
N LYS A 92 -14.18 -14.59 -0.55
CA LYS A 92 -13.22 -14.87 -1.63
C LYS A 92 -12.12 -13.79 -1.68
N ARG A 93 -12.49 -12.51 -1.55
CA ARG A 93 -11.51 -11.40 -1.49
C ARG A 93 -10.56 -11.52 -0.29
N LYS A 94 -11.07 -11.89 0.89
CA LYS A 94 -10.25 -12.15 2.09
C LYS A 94 -9.25 -13.29 1.85
N LEU A 95 -9.68 -14.39 1.25
CA LEU A 95 -8.81 -15.52 0.92
C LEU A 95 -7.70 -15.13 -0.05
N LEU A 96 -8.00 -14.34 -1.10
CA LEU A 96 -6.99 -13.84 -2.04
C LEU A 96 -5.94 -12.97 -1.35
N VAL A 97 -6.36 -12.06 -0.48
CA VAL A 97 -5.45 -11.20 0.30
C VAL A 97 -4.59 -12.05 1.24
N ALA A 98 -5.20 -13.00 1.95
CA ALA A 98 -4.48 -13.91 2.84
C ALA A 98 -3.44 -14.74 2.08
N GLU A 99 -3.80 -15.29 0.93
CA GLU A 99 -2.87 -16.06 0.10
C GLU A 99 -1.68 -15.22 -0.36
N ARG A 100 -1.96 -14.01 -0.87
CA ARG A 100 -0.90 -13.08 -1.26
C ARG A 100 -0.01 -12.69 -0.09
N SER A 101 -0.57 -12.54 1.11
CA SER A 101 0.21 -12.14 2.29
C SER A 101 1.25 -13.19 2.70
N LYS A 102 0.99 -14.48 2.44
CA LYS A 102 1.93 -15.57 2.74
C LYS A 102 3.23 -15.48 1.94
N SER A 103 3.18 -14.92 0.74
CA SER A 103 4.35 -14.76 -0.13
C SER A 103 5.07 -13.41 0.05
N MET A 104 4.63 -12.57 1.00
CA MET A 104 5.22 -11.26 1.22
C MET A 104 6.30 -11.34 2.30
N PRO A 105 7.42 -10.62 2.12
CA PRO A 105 8.47 -10.55 3.13
C PRO A 105 7.96 -9.87 4.41
N THR A 106 8.34 -10.42 5.56
CA THR A 106 7.92 -9.95 6.89
C THR A 106 9.00 -9.13 7.59
N ASP A 107 10.23 -9.16 7.07
CA ASP A 107 11.39 -8.40 7.50
C ASP A 107 11.58 -7.09 6.71
N ASP A 108 12.35 -6.15 7.25
CA ASP A 108 12.58 -4.85 6.63
C ASP A 108 13.43 -4.94 5.37
N GLU A 109 14.43 -5.81 5.35
CA GLU A 109 15.32 -6.06 4.22
C GLU A 109 14.54 -6.61 3.03
N GLY A 110 13.74 -7.66 3.26
CA GLY A 110 12.89 -8.27 2.24
C GLY A 110 11.85 -7.28 1.71
N ARG A 111 11.21 -6.47 2.57
CA ARG A 111 10.29 -5.41 2.12
C ARG A 111 10.99 -4.37 1.24
N ARG A 112 12.21 -3.97 1.60
CA ARG A 112 13.02 -3.02 0.81
C ARG A 112 13.40 -3.61 -0.54
N ALA A 113 13.87 -4.86 -0.58
CA ALA A 113 14.20 -5.57 -1.81
C ALA A 113 12.97 -5.71 -2.73
N LEU A 114 11.82 -6.09 -2.17
CA LEU A 114 10.58 -6.20 -2.92
C LEU A 114 10.12 -4.85 -3.49
N ALA A 115 10.28 -3.77 -2.74
CA ALA A 115 9.96 -2.42 -3.21
C ALA A 115 10.89 -1.98 -4.35
N GLN A 116 12.18 -2.32 -4.29
CA GLN A 116 13.16 -2.06 -5.35
C GLN A 116 12.81 -2.85 -6.61
N GLN A 117 12.57 -4.16 -6.50
CA GLN A 117 12.17 -5.01 -7.61
C GLN A 117 10.88 -4.49 -8.26
N SER A 118 9.91 -4.07 -7.45
CA SER A 118 8.67 -3.48 -7.94
C SER A 118 8.93 -2.22 -8.75
N ARG A 119 9.72 -1.27 -8.23
CA ARG A 119 10.08 -0.04 -8.96
C ARG A 119 10.80 -0.35 -10.28
N ALA A 120 11.78 -1.24 -10.25
CA ALA A 120 12.54 -1.62 -11.44
C ALA A 120 11.63 -2.17 -12.53
N GLY A 121 10.72 -3.09 -12.20
CA GLY A 121 9.75 -3.62 -13.16
C GLY A 121 8.81 -2.53 -13.70
N TYR A 122 8.32 -1.64 -12.84
CA TYR A 122 7.46 -0.53 -13.25
C TYR A 122 8.17 0.48 -14.17
N VAL A 123 9.46 0.75 -13.94
CA VAL A 123 10.28 1.59 -14.84
C VAL A 123 10.53 0.88 -16.17
N SER A 124 10.88 -0.41 -16.13
CA SER A 124 11.07 -1.24 -17.33
C SER A 124 9.84 -1.21 -18.23
N MET A 125 8.67 -1.47 -17.64
CA MET A 125 7.38 -1.39 -18.33
C MET A 125 7.13 -0.02 -18.96
N TYR A 126 7.38 1.07 -18.24
CA TYR A 126 7.17 2.42 -18.77
C TYR A 126 8.08 2.71 -19.97
N LYS A 127 9.37 2.33 -19.89
CA LYS A 127 10.33 2.50 -20.99
C LYS A 127 9.90 1.71 -22.23
N ALA A 128 9.66 0.40 -22.05
CA ALA A 128 9.20 -0.46 -23.14
C ALA A 128 7.90 0.06 -23.78
N TYR A 129 6.98 0.60 -22.97
CA TYR A 129 5.75 1.18 -23.49
C TYR A 129 6.02 2.41 -24.36
N CYS A 130 6.92 3.30 -23.93
CA CYS A 130 7.23 4.56 -24.62
C CYS A 130 8.27 4.44 -25.75
N GLU A 131 8.93 3.30 -25.88
CA GLU A 131 9.80 2.96 -27.02
C GLU A 131 9.00 2.47 -28.24
N GLN A 132 7.72 2.16 -28.08
CA GLN A 132 6.84 1.82 -29.21
C GLN A 132 6.70 3.00 -30.17
N GLU A 133 6.71 2.72 -31.47
CA GLU A 133 6.47 3.74 -32.50
C GLU A 133 5.05 4.34 -32.39
N THR A 134 4.06 3.51 -32.05
CA THR A 134 2.65 3.91 -31.91
C THR A 134 2.01 3.28 -30.67
N PRO A 135 2.26 3.82 -29.46
CA PRO A 135 1.64 3.32 -28.24
C PRO A 135 0.11 3.48 -28.32
N LYS A 136 -0.62 2.44 -27.86
CA LYS A 136 -2.09 2.41 -27.85
C LYS A 136 -2.70 3.65 -27.18
N ASN A 137 -2.02 4.20 -26.17
CA ASN A 137 -2.38 5.46 -25.55
C ASN A 137 -1.14 6.39 -25.49
N PRO A 138 -1.01 7.37 -26.40
CA PRO A 138 0.13 8.27 -26.44
C PRO A 138 0.22 9.20 -25.22
N ASP A 139 -0.89 9.40 -24.50
CA ASP A 139 -0.93 10.24 -23.30
C ASP A 139 -0.08 9.68 -22.16
N VAL A 140 0.24 8.37 -22.19
CA VAL A 140 1.12 7.75 -21.20
C VAL A 140 2.50 8.42 -21.22
N CYS A 141 3.06 8.66 -22.41
CA CYS A 141 4.43 9.14 -22.57
C CYS A 141 4.52 10.68 -22.57
N SER A 142 3.42 11.36 -22.91
CA SER A 142 3.34 12.82 -22.89
C SER A 142 2.94 13.38 -21.51
N ASN A 143 2.36 12.57 -20.62
CA ASN A 143 1.94 13.04 -19.30
C ASN A 143 3.13 13.34 -18.36
N ASP A 144 3.32 14.63 -18.05
CA ASP A 144 4.40 15.10 -17.18
C ASP A 144 4.43 14.46 -15.78
N SER A 145 3.26 14.22 -15.19
CA SER A 145 3.18 13.68 -13.83
C SER A 145 3.62 12.22 -13.79
N LEU A 146 3.23 11.45 -14.81
CA LEU A 146 3.63 10.05 -14.96
C LEU A 146 5.13 9.95 -15.26
N ARG A 147 5.64 10.76 -16.20
CA ARG A 147 7.07 10.82 -16.53
C ARG A 147 7.93 11.16 -15.33
N LYS A 148 7.58 12.21 -14.57
CA LYS A 148 8.31 12.62 -13.35
C LYS A 148 8.35 11.52 -12.30
N MET A 149 7.28 10.74 -12.18
CA MET A 149 7.21 9.63 -11.23
C MET A 149 8.18 8.50 -11.57
N TYR A 150 8.23 8.07 -12.84
CA TYR A 150 9.15 7.02 -13.26
C TYR A 150 10.61 7.48 -13.20
N GLN A 151 10.89 8.74 -13.56
CA GLN A 151 12.22 9.34 -13.36
C GLN A 151 12.63 9.37 -11.89
N ALA A 152 11.70 9.63 -10.96
CA ALA A 152 11.98 9.58 -9.54
C ALA A 152 12.30 8.16 -9.05
N PHE A 153 11.65 7.13 -9.61
CA PHE A 153 11.95 5.73 -9.29
C PHE A 153 13.35 5.32 -9.73
N GLU A 154 13.81 5.81 -10.89
CA GLU A 154 15.19 5.60 -11.35
C GLU A 154 16.22 6.27 -10.45
N ARG A 155 15.94 7.49 -10.00
CA ARG A 155 16.87 8.29 -9.19
C ARG A 155 16.90 7.88 -7.71
N SER A 156 15.92 7.12 -7.24
CA SER A 156 15.78 6.80 -5.82
C SER A 156 15.23 5.40 -5.62
N PRO A 157 16.05 4.35 -5.80
CA PRO A 157 15.62 2.97 -5.56
C PRO A 157 15.29 2.68 -4.08
N GLY A 158 15.72 3.52 -3.12
CA GLY A 158 15.64 3.21 -1.68
C GLY A 158 14.74 4.08 -0.79
N LYS A 159 14.10 5.15 -1.28
CA LYS A 159 13.33 6.08 -0.43
C LYS A 159 11.86 6.16 -0.88
N SER A 160 10.95 5.95 0.07
CA SER A 160 9.47 6.08 -0.02
C SER A 160 8.68 4.97 -0.74
N ALA A 161 7.89 4.20 0.01
CA ALA A 161 6.94 3.22 -0.52
C ALA A 161 5.98 3.88 -1.53
N MET A 162 5.68 3.17 -2.62
CA MET A 162 4.66 3.59 -3.57
C MET A 162 3.29 3.42 -2.90
N PRO A 163 2.43 4.45 -2.85
CA PRO A 163 1.03 4.24 -2.50
C PRO A 163 0.39 3.46 -3.66
N LEU A 164 0.08 2.19 -3.39
CA LEU A 164 -0.74 1.34 -4.26
C LEU A 164 -2.13 1.95 -4.42
#